data_AF-A0A961CWE3-F1
#
_entry.id   AF-A0A961CWE3-F1
#
_cell.length_a   1.000
_cell.length_b   1.000
_cell.length_c   1.000
_cell.angle_alpha   90.00
_cell.angle_beta   90.00
_cell.angle_gamma   90.00
#
_symmetry.space_group_name_H-M   'P 1'
#
loop_
_entity.id
_entity.type
_entity.pdbx_description
1 polymer ?
#
loop_
_entity_poly.entity_id
_entity_poly.type
_entity_poly.pdbx_seq_one_letter_code
_entity_poly.pdbx_strand_id
1 'polypeptide(L)'
;MSDDTESPASPAEEPSTSPEEEPSGGEAGLRAELAAMRAERDEARAELDELRTTKPSRHIPRRLLAGTMVVISCVAFLTGSIGIWASRSFLDTAVWVDHVGPLAEDPDVQEALGNRITTELMMVVDPQTLFEEALPERGQILAAPLSGAVEGFVGDQVDKFVASDAFANLWVGINREAHQAAVKVLRGQSEAVEAGDDAVTLNLVPVINQVLAEITSASPELFGRTINIPDVQIDEVPSSAIDKINDAFGTDLPDDFGQITIYDGGTLQEIQDAVALFDRIVWVSVVVFVLSTIGAFAASVDRRRTFFQLA
;
A
#
# COMPACT_ATOMS: atom_id res chain seq x y z
N MET A 1 -73.34 16.07 -100.16
CA MET A 1 -72.68 15.11 -101.04
C MET A 1 -72.23 13.97 -100.17
N SER A 2 -73.10 13.02 -99.80
CA SER A 2 -74.08 12.30 -100.63
C SER A 2 -73.41 11.67 -101.83
N ASP A 3 -73.43 10.34 -101.83
CA ASP A 3 -73.64 9.40 -102.94
C ASP A 3 -72.84 8.13 -102.61
N ASP A 4 -73.35 6.90 -102.72
CA ASP A 4 -74.69 6.31 -102.83
C ASP A 4 -74.38 4.79 -102.90
N THR A 5 -75.04 3.92 -102.13
CA THR A 5 -76.16 3.06 -102.57
C THR A 5 -75.66 1.84 -103.39
N GLU A 6 -75.60 0.63 -102.81
CA GLU A 6 -76.66 -0.41 -102.68
C GLU A 6 -76.45 -1.53 -103.74
N SER A 7 -76.00 -2.75 -103.38
CA SER A 7 -76.78 -3.99 -103.04
C SER A 7 -77.36 -4.73 -104.27
N PRO A 8 -77.88 -6.01 -104.26
CA PRO A 8 -77.86 -7.11 -103.27
C PRO A 8 -77.65 -8.55 -103.86
N ALA A 9 -77.72 -9.55 -102.95
CA ALA A 9 -78.47 -10.84 -103.03
C ALA A 9 -77.72 -12.19 -103.14
N SER A 10 -77.37 -12.75 -101.96
CA SER A 10 -77.81 -14.04 -101.33
C SER A 10 -78.34 -15.22 -102.19
N PRO A 11 -78.22 -16.50 -101.75
CA PRO A 11 -78.69 -16.94 -100.41
C PRO A 11 -77.88 -18.00 -99.61
N ALA A 12 -77.99 -17.83 -98.29
CA ALA A 12 -78.29 -18.79 -97.21
C ALA A 12 -77.37 -20.01 -96.95
N GLU A 13 -76.76 -20.03 -95.76
CA GLU A 13 -77.19 -20.89 -94.63
C GLU A 13 -76.53 -20.43 -93.32
N GLU A 14 -77.35 -20.21 -92.29
CA GLU A 14 -76.99 -20.02 -90.88
C GLU A 14 -77.10 -21.39 -90.18
N PRO A 15 -76.37 -21.66 -89.08
CA PRO A 15 -76.82 -21.13 -87.80
C PRO A 15 -75.73 -20.60 -86.85
N SER A 16 -76.18 -19.59 -86.11
CA SER A 16 -75.77 -19.04 -84.82
C SER A 16 -75.10 -20.00 -83.81
N THR A 17 -74.07 -19.51 -83.09
CA THR A 17 -74.05 -19.26 -81.62
C THR A 17 -72.62 -19.05 -81.07
N SER A 18 -72.39 -17.92 -80.39
CA SER A 18 -71.35 -17.75 -79.34
C SER A 18 -71.95 -18.25 -78.01
N PRO A 19 -71.20 -18.77 -76.99
CA PRO A 19 -70.30 -17.94 -76.15
C PRO A 19 -69.13 -18.69 -75.41
N GLU A 20 -68.35 -17.94 -74.62
CA GLU A 20 -67.70 -18.30 -73.33
C GLU A 20 -66.62 -19.42 -73.15
N GLU A 21 -65.55 -19.01 -72.42
CA GLU A 21 -64.74 -19.71 -71.37
C GLU A 21 -63.99 -21.05 -71.59
N GLU A 22 -62.65 -21.04 -71.38
CA GLU A 22 -61.94 -21.68 -70.23
C GLU A 22 -60.43 -22.02 -70.47
N PRO A 23 -59.52 -21.67 -69.52
CA PRO A 23 -58.14 -22.16 -69.46
C PRO A 23 -57.94 -23.16 -68.30
N SER A 24 -57.79 -24.47 -68.55
CA SER A 24 -57.71 -25.45 -67.44
C SER A 24 -56.43 -26.32 -67.35
N GLY A 25 -55.60 -26.37 -68.40
CA GLY A 25 -54.43 -27.28 -68.42
C GLY A 25 -53.14 -26.74 -67.77
N GLY A 26 -52.74 -25.51 -68.12
CA GLY A 26 -51.45 -24.92 -67.69
C GLY A 26 -51.45 -24.39 -66.26
N GLU A 27 -52.58 -23.82 -65.81
CA GLU A 27 -52.71 -23.33 -64.44
C GLU A 27 -52.69 -24.47 -63.41
N ALA A 28 -53.25 -25.63 -63.75
CA ALA A 28 -53.22 -26.81 -62.88
C ALA A 28 -51.77 -27.32 -62.68
N GLY A 29 -50.97 -27.38 -63.75
CA GLY A 29 -49.56 -27.76 -63.69
C GLY A 29 -48.70 -26.77 -62.90
N LEU A 30 -48.87 -25.46 -63.14
CA LEU A 30 -48.16 -24.41 -62.40
C LEU A 30 -48.58 -24.35 -60.93
N ARG A 31 -49.86 -24.58 -60.61
CA ARG A 31 -50.35 -24.66 -59.23
C ARG A 31 -49.79 -25.90 -58.52
N ALA A 32 -49.64 -27.03 -59.23
CA ALA A 32 -49.00 -28.23 -58.69
C ALA A 32 -47.49 -28.03 -58.45
N GLU A 33 -46.79 -27.38 -59.37
CA GLU A 33 -45.35 -27.08 -59.24
C GLU A 33 -45.08 -26.05 -58.12
N LEU A 34 -45.92 -25.01 -58.01
CA LEU A 34 -45.87 -24.08 -56.89
C LEU A 34 -46.18 -24.74 -55.55
N ALA A 35 -47.09 -25.72 -55.51
CA ALA A 35 -47.37 -26.49 -54.30
C ALA A 35 -46.16 -27.34 -53.88
N ALA A 36 -45.49 -27.98 -54.84
CA ALA A 36 -44.27 -28.75 -54.60
C ALA A 36 -43.12 -27.86 -54.11
N MET A 37 -42.86 -26.74 -54.76
CA MET A 37 -41.84 -25.75 -54.35
C MET A 37 -42.12 -25.15 -52.97
N ARG A 38 -43.40 -24.92 -52.63
CA ARG A 38 -43.78 -24.41 -51.31
C ARG A 38 -43.54 -25.47 -50.23
N ALA A 39 -43.86 -26.74 -50.51
CA ALA A 39 -43.60 -27.84 -49.60
C ALA A 39 -42.11 -28.04 -49.34
N GLU A 40 -41.27 -28.02 -50.38
CA GLU A 40 -39.81 -28.12 -50.25
C GLU A 40 -39.23 -26.93 -49.47
N ARG A 41 -39.77 -25.73 -49.69
CA ARG A 41 -39.37 -24.53 -48.93
C ARG A 41 -39.79 -24.60 -47.47
N ASP A 42 -40.97 -25.15 -47.17
CA ASP A 42 -41.46 -25.31 -45.80
C ASP A 42 -40.69 -26.43 -45.06
N GLU A 43 -40.32 -27.50 -45.74
CA GLU A 43 -39.44 -28.56 -45.24
C GLU A 43 -38.03 -28.05 -44.97
N ALA A 44 -37.42 -27.33 -45.92
CA ALA A 44 -36.11 -26.72 -45.73
C ALA A 44 -36.10 -25.67 -44.61
N ARG A 45 -37.22 -24.96 -44.39
CA ARG A 45 -37.39 -24.06 -43.25
C ARG A 45 -37.54 -24.81 -41.94
N ALA A 46 -38.27 -25.92 -41.93
CA ALA A 46 -38.41 -26.79 -40.77
C ALA A 46 -37.06 -27.43 -40.38
N GLU A 47 -36.28 -27.91 -41.36
CA GLU A 47 -34.93 -28.43 -41.15
C GLU A 47 -33.98 -27.33 -40.63
N LEU A 48 -34.07 -26.11 -41.17
CA LEU A 48 -33.29 -24.98 -40.66
C LEU A 48 -33.67 -24.61 -39.23
N ASP A 49 -34.96 -24.67 -38.88
CA ASP A 49 -35.44 -24.40 -37.53
C ASP A 49 -35.13 -25.55 -36.55
N GLU A 50 -35.12 -26.80 -37.02
CA GLU A 50 -34.64 -27.96 -36.26
C GLU A 50 -33.14 -27.86 -35.99
N LEU A 51 -32.33 -27.47 -36.98
CA LEU A 51 -30.90 -27.21 -36.82
C LEU A 51 -30.62 -26.00 -35.93
N ARG A 52 -31.49 -25.00 -35.91
CA ARG A 52 -31.41 -23.84 -35.00
C ARG A 52 -31.79 -24.20 -33.57
N THR A 53 -32.78 -25.07 -33.37
CA THR A 53 -33.26 -25.48 -32.04
C THR A 53 -32.37 -26.55 -31.39
N THR A 54 -31.65 -27.34 -32.17
CA THR A 54 -30.80 -28.45 -31.68
C THR A 54 -29.40 -28.01 -31.22
N LYS A 55 -29.01 -26.75 -31.43
CA LYS A 55 -27.71 -26.24 -30.96
C LYS A 55 -27.86 -25.49 -29.64
N PRO A 56 -27.61 -26.10 -28.47
CA PRO A 56 -27.53 -25.33 -27.23
C PRO A 56 -26.39 -24.32 -27.39
N SER A 57 -26.74 -23.04 -27.42
CA SER A 57 -25.77 -21.96 -27.53
C SER A 57 -24.96 -21.86 -26.22
N ARG A 58 -23.89 -22.65 -26.14
CA ARG A 58 -22.89 -22.61 -25.05
C ARG A 58 -22.03 -21.32 -25.05
N HIS A 59 -22.54 -20.20 -25.57
CA HIS A 59 -21.77 -18.99 -25.83
C HIS A 59 -21.99 -17.85 -24.81
N ILE A 60 -22.85 -18.06 -23.81
CA ILE A 60 -23.09 -17.08 -22.73
C ILE A 60 -22.11 -17.18 -21.52
N PRO A 61 -21.45 -18.31 -21.16
CA PRO A 61 -20.62 -18.33 -19.95
C PRO A 61 -19.27 -17.62 -20.09
N ARG A 62 -18.73 -17.45 -21.31
CA ARG A 62 -17.40 -16.85 -21.51
C ARG A 62 -17.36 -15.34 -21.31
N ARG A 63 -18.41 -14.61 -21.71
CA ARG A 63 -18.46 -13.15 -21.54
C ARG A 63 -18.68 -12.75 -20.09
N LEU A 64 -19.54 -13.47 -19.36
CA LEU A 64 -19.72 -13.28 -17.92
C LEU A 64 -18.45 -13.64 -17.16
N LEU A 65 -17.80 -14.76 -17.49
CA LEU A 65 -16.52 -15.17 -16.90
C LEU A 65 -15.39 -14.17 -17.19
N ALA A 66 -15.30 -13.67 -18.42
CA ALA A 66 -14.33 -12.64 -18.78
C ALA A 66 -14.62 -11.32 -18.05
N GLY A 67 -15.90 -10.92 -17.94
CA GLY A 67 -16.30 -9.74 -17.18
C GLY A 67 -15.97 -9.85 -15.69
N THR A 68 -16.24 -10.99 -15.06
CA THR A 68 -15.91 -11.21 -13.64
C THR A 68 -14.40 -11.26 -13.41
N MET A 69 -13.62 -11.92 -14.29
CA MET A 69 -12.14 -11.87 -14.23
C MET A 69 -11.63 -10.43 -14.35
N VAL A 70 -12.16 -9.61 -15.26
CA VAL A 70 -11.74 -8.21 -15.37
C VAL A 70 -12.04 -7.44 -14.07
N VAL A 71 -13.23 -7.61 -13.48
CA VAL A 71 -13.57 -6.98 -12.19
C VAL A 71 -12.62 -7.44 -11.08
N ILE A 72 -12.34 -8.75 -10.98
CA ILE A 72 -11.41 -9.31 -9.99
C ILE A 72 -10.00 -8.75 -10.20
N SER A 73 -9.52 -8.67 -11.45
CA SER A 73 -8.23 -8.06 -11.78
C SER A 73 -8.16 -6.61 -11.33
N CYS A 74 -9.20 -5.80 -11.59
CA CYS A 74 -9.22 -4.40 -11.17
C CYS A 74 -9.17 -4.26 -9.64
N VAL A 75 -9.97 -5.05 -8.90
CA VAL A 75 -9.96 -5.01 -7.43
C VAL A 75 -8.60 -5.47 -6.89
N ALA A 76 -8.09 -6.60 -7.38
CA ALA A 76 -6.80 -7.14 -6.96
C ALA A 76 -5.64 -6.17 -7.27
N PHE A 77 -5.69 -5.47 -8.41
CA PHE A 77 -4.72 -4.45 -8.77
C PHE A 77 -4.76 -3.26 -7.81
N LEU A 78 -5.95 -2.74 -7.49
CA LEU A 78 -6.10 -1.62 -6.56
C LEU A 78 -5.62 -1.99 -5.15
N THR A 79 -6.10 -3.11 -4.61
CA THR A 79 -5.70 -3.59 -3.28
C THR A 79 -4.20 -3.89 -3.22
N GLY A 80 -3.65 -4.58 -4.20
CA GLY A 80 -2.23 -4.90 -4.26
C GLY A 80 -1.34 -3.68 -4.40
N SER A 81 -1.74 -2.70 -5.22
CA SER A 81 -0.99 -1.46 -5.38
C SER A 81 -0.93 -0.65 -4.08
N ILE A 82 -2.07 -0.49 -3.41
CA ILE A 82 -2.15 0.21 -2.11
C ILE A 82 -1.32 -0.54 -1.06
N GLY A 83 -1.43 -1.86 -1.01
CA GLY A 83 -0.68 -2.67 -0.05
C GLY A 83 0.83 -2.63 -0.26
N ILE A 84 1.30 -2.74 -1.51
CA ILE A 84 2.73 -2.60 -1.83
C ILE A 84 3.22 -1.19 -1.49
N TRP A 85 2.44 -0.15 -1.83
CA TRP A 85 2.78 1.23 -1.48
C TRP A 85 2.86 1.41 0.04
N ALA A 86 1.87 0.94 0.80
CA ALA A 86 1.85 1.06 2.25
C ALA A 86 3.02 0.29 2.90
N SER A 87 3.28 -0.95 2.45
CA SER A 87 4.43 -1.73 2.91
C SER A 87 5.74 -0.99 2.63
N ARG A 88 5.88 -0.39 1.44
CA ARG A 88 7.06 0.40 1.08
C ARG A 88 7.16 1.73 1.81
N SER A 89 6.07 2.37 2.19
CA SER A 89 6.10 3.65 2.89
C SER A 89 6.33 3.50 4.39
N PHE A 90 5.77 2.46 5.01
CA PHE A 90 5.77 2.30 6.48
C PHE A 90 6.63 1.14 7.00
N LEU A 91 6.97 0.16 6.17
CA LEU A 91 7.80 -0.99 6.59
C LEU A 91 9.18 -0.99 5.93
N ASP A 92 9.42 -0.12 4.93
CA ASP A 92 10.75 0.08 4.35
C ASP A 92 11.51 1.13 5.15
N THR A 93 12.63 0.72 5.72
CA THR A 93 13.44 1.60 6.57
C THR A 93 14.08 2.74 5.79
N ALA A 94 14.45 2.54 4.52
CA ALA A 94 15.08 3.59 3.74
C ALA A 94 14.08 4.71 3.42
N VAL A 95 12.84 4.34 3.09
CA VAL A 95 11.75 5.32 2.84
C VAL A 95 11.33 6.01 4.12
N TRP A 96 11.23 5.28 5.24
CA TRP A 96 10.97 5.88 6.55
C TRP A 96 11.99 6.96 6.89
N VAL A 97 13.29 6.63 6.82
CA VAL A 97 14.39 7.55 7.12
C VAL A 97 14.42 8.75 6.19
N ASP A 98 14.04 8.60 4.92
CA ASP A 98 13.90 9.71 3.98
C ASP A 98 12.81 10.71 4.42
N HIS A 99 11.75 10.23 5.06
CA HIS A 99 10.67 11.08 5.58
C HIS A 99 10.97 11.72 6.93
N VAL A 100 11.59 10.97 7.87
CA VAL A 100 11.86 11.48 9.22
C VAL A 100 13.22 12.17 9.35
N GLY A 101 14.17 11.90 8.46
CA GLY A 101 15.51 12.48 8.48
C GLY A 101 15.51 14.01 8.53
N PRO A 102 14.75 14.71 7.67
CA PRO A 102 14.66 16.16 7.68
C PRO A 102 14.07 16.77 8.96
N LEU A 103 13.37 15.99 9.80
CA LEU A 103 12.81 16.49 11.06
C LEU A 103 13.89 16.90 12.06
N ALA A 104 15.14 16.44 11.91
CA ALA A 104 16.24 16.91 12.73
C ALA A 104 16.53 18.41 12.55
N GLU A 105 16.14 18.99 11.43
CA GLU A 105 16.32 20.42 11.11
C GLU A 105 15.10 21.27 11.51
N ASP A 106 14.02 20.64 11.99
CA ASP A 106 12.81 21.34 12.40
C ASP A 106 13.02 22.00 13.78
N PRO A 107 12.85 23.33 13.91
CA PRO A 107 13.11 24.04 15.16
C PRO A 107 12.23 23.57 16.32
N ASP A 108 10.99 23.14 16.06
CA ASP A 108 10.08 22.67 17.12
C ASP A 108 10.57 21.31 17.66
N VAL A 109 11.12 20.47 16.79
CA VAL A 109 11.72 19.17 17.17
C VAL A 109 13.04 19.39 17.93
N GLN A 110 13.87 20.32 17.46
CA GLN A 110 15.12 20.67 18.12
C GLN A 110 14.88 21.22 19.53
N GLU A 111 13.91 22.11 19.71
CA GLU A 111 13.55 22.66 21.03
C GLU A 111 13.01 21.56 21.97
N ALA A 112 12.11 20.70 21.48
CA ALA A 112 11.56 19.62 22.29
C ALA A 112 12.63 18.62 22.74
N LEU A 113 13.51 18.21 21.81
CA LEU A 113 14.63 17.32 22.11
C LEU A 113 15.67 18.00 22.99
N GLY A 114 15.97 19.27 22.75
CA GLY A 114 16.92 20.04 23.55
C GLY A 114 16.49 20.11 25.02
N ASN A 115 15.23 20.43 25.27
CA ASN A 115 14.66 20.43 26.62
C ASN A 115 14.70 19.04 27.27
N ARG A 116 14.36 17.98 26.53
CA ARG A 116 14.38 16.61 27.05
C ARG A 116 15.79 16.16 27.38
N ILE A 117 16.74 16.31 26.46
CA ILE A 117 18.14 15.92 26.64
C ILE A 117 18.77 16.72 27.78
N THR A 118 18.48 18.02 27.89
CA THR A 118 18.94 18.83 29.02
C THR A 118 18.43 18.27 30.34
N THR A 119 17.14 17.93 30.44
CA THR A 119 16.57 17.32 31.65
C THR A 119 17.27 16.01 32.01
N GLU A 120 17.51 15.14 31.03
CA GLU A 120 18.22 13.86 31.23
C GLU A 120 19.67 14.08 31.69
N LEU A 121 20.39 15.01 31.06
CA LEU A 121 21.76 15.36 31.43
C LEU A 121 21.87 15.91 32.85
N MET A 122 20.86 16.65 33.31
CA MET A 122 20.84 17.18 34.67
C MET A 122 20.72 16.07 35.72
N MET A 123 20.17 14.89 35.37
CA MET A 123 20.22 13.70 36.25
C MET A 123 21.61 13.09 36.33
N VAL A 124 22.45 13.25 35.30
CA VAL A 124 23.84 12.76 35.29
C VAL A 124 24.77 13.72 36.01
N VAL A 125 24.61 15.03 35.77
CA VAL A 125 25.47 16.07 36.35
C VAL A 125 25.11 16.35 37.80
N ASP A 126 23.82 16.31 38.14
CA ASP A 126 23.23 16.70 39.43
C ASP A 126 23.95 17.89 40.11
N PRO A 127 23.93 19.09 39.49
CA PRO A 127 24.68 20.22 40.02
C PRO A 127 24.14 20.69 41.37
N GLN A 128 22.88 20.40 41.68
CA GLN A 128 22.29 20.76 42.96
C GLN A 128 22.95 20.00 44.10
N THR A 129 23.02 18.67 44.02
CA THR A 129 23.73 17.87 45.03
C THR A 129 25.20 18.24 45.10
N LEU A 130 25.86 18.46 43.96
CA LEU A 130 27.27 18.88 43.92
C LEU A 130 27.51 20.20 44.69
N PHE A 131 26.66 21.21 44.48
CA PHE A 131 26.80 22.49 45.20
C PHE A 131 26.36 22.40 46.67
N GLU A 132 25.37 21.57 47.01
CA GLU A 132 24.97 21.34 48.39
C GLU A 132 26.09 20.67 49.22
N GLU A 133 26.85 19.77 48.62
CA GLU A 133 27.99 19.10 49.27
C GLU A 133 29.23 20.00 49.35
N ALA A 134 29.48 20.83 48.33
CA ALA A 134 30.66 21.68 48.26
C ALA A 134 30.54 22.99 49.05
N LEU A 135 29.33 23.54 49.21
CA LEU A 135 29.11 24.85 49.84
C LEU A 135 28.89 24.73 51.36
N PRO A 136 29.45 25.66 52.15
CA PRO A 136 29.13 25.76 53.58
C PRO A 136 27.66 26.18 53.79
N GLU A 137 27.11 25.97 55.00
CA GLU A 137 25.69 26.22 55.32
C GLU A 137 25.20 27.63 54.92
N ARG A 138 26.05 28.65 55.03
CA ARG A 138 25.71 30.03 54.63
C ARG A 138 25.66 30.22 53.11
N GLY A 139 26.36 29.39 52.35
CA GLY A 139 26.43 29.40 50.89
C GLY A 139 25.30 28.60 50.23
N GLN A 140 24.54 27.79 50.97
CA GLN A 140 23.46 26.94 50.41
C GLN A 140 22.39 27.74 49.66
N ILE A 141 22.16 29.01 50.01
CA ILE A 141 21.23 29.89 49.27
C ILE A 141 21.65 30.09 47.80
N LEU A 142 22.93 29.87 47.48
CA LEU A 142 23.46 29.97 46.12
C LEU A 142 23.40 28.64 45.36
N ALA A 143 23.12 27.51 46.02
CA ALA A 143 23.09 26.21 45.36
C ALA A 143 22.09 26.21 44.19
N ALA A 144 20.82 26.57 44.44
CA ALA A 144 19.80 26.61 43.37
C ALA A 144 20.12 27.63 42.24
N PRO A 145 20.52 28.89 42.51
CA PRO A 145 20.96 29.79 41.43
C PRO A 145 22.17 29.30 40.63
N LEU A 146 23.15 28.65 41.28
CA LEU A 146 24.31 28.08 40.59
C LEU A 146 23.92 26.86 39.76
N SER A 147 23.03 26.00 40.27
CA SER A 147 22.46 24.88 39.50
C SER A 147 21.72 25.37 38.26
N GLY A 148 20.91 26.43 38.37
CA GLY A 148 20.24 27.03 37.21
C GLY A 148 21.22 27.63 36.19
N ALA A 149 22.38 28.13 36.64
CA ALA A 149 23.42 28.60 35.73
C ALA A 149 24.10 27.43 34.99
N VAL A 150 24.31 26.29 35.66
CA VAL A 150 24.80 25.06 35.02
C VAL A 150 23.77 24.51 34.04
N GLU A 151 22.49 24.47 34.42
CA GLU A 151 21.39 24.05 33.56
C GLU A 151 21.32 24.90 32.28
N GLY A 152 21.40 26.23 32.40
CA GLY A 152 21.44 27.12 31.23
C GLY A 152 22.66 26.89 30.33
N PHE A 153 23.84 26.67 30.91
CA PHE A 153 25.03 26.34 30.13
C PHE A 153 24.90 24.99 29.39
N VAL A 154 24.38 23.97 30.08
CA VAL A 154 24.13 22.65 29.49
C VAL A 154 23.11 22.78 28.36
N GLY A 155 22.01 23.50 28.59
CA GLY A 155 21.00 23.80 27.57
C GLY A 155 21.60 24.47 26.34
N ASP A 156 22.40 25.53 26.51
CA ASP A 156 23.08 26.20 25.40
C ASP A 156 24.01 25.27 24.60
N GLN A 157 24.64 24.30 25.27
CA GLN A 157 25.51 23.32 24.61
C GLN A 157 24.71 22.23 23.89
N VAL A 158 23.59 21.79 24.49
CA VAL A 158 22.64 20.88 23.87
C VAL A 158 22.05 21.50 22.62
N ASP A 159 21.59 22.75 22.67
CA ASP A 159 21.00 23.45 21.53
C ASP A 159 21.99 23.57 20.36
N LYS A 160 23.26 23.88 20.66
CA LYS A 160 24.32 23.90 19.64
C LYS A 160 24.56 22.52 19.03
N PHE A 161 24.52 21.47 19.84
CA PHE A 161 24.71 20.10 19.36
C PHE A 161 23.53 19.64 18.51
N VAL A 162 22.30 19.86 18.98
CA VAL A 162 21.07 19.47 18.27
C VAL A 162 20.93 20.23 16.95
N ALA A 163 21.42 21.47 16.86
CA ALA A 163 21.49 22.22 15.61
C ALA A 163 22.65 21.80 14.67
N SER A 164 23.47 20.81 15.03
CA SER A 164 24.67 20.44 14.28
C SER A 164 24.45 19.32 13.26
N ASP A 165 25.32 19.27 12.25
CA ASP A 165 25.38 18.16 11.29
C ASP A 165 25.67 16.81 11.97
N ALA A 166 26.39 16.80 13.11
CA ALA A 166 26.68 15.59 13.87
C ALA A 166 25.39 14.99 14.43
N PHE A 167 24.51 15.83 14.98
CA PHE A 167 23.19 15.41 15.44
C PHE A 167 22.32 14.93 14.28
N ALA A 168 22.30 15.63 13.14
CA ALA A 168 21.53 15.19 11.97
C ALA A 168 21.94 13.78 11.49
N ASN A 169 23.25 13.48 11.47
CA ASN A 169 23.73 12.14 11.14
C ASN A 169 23.34 11.09 12.19
N LEU A 170 23.44 11.43 13.47
CA LEU A 170 23.06 10.55 14.58
C LEU A 170 21.56 10.27 14.58
N TRP A 171 20.73 11.29 14.35
CA TRP A 171 19.28 11.20 14.20
C TRP A 171 18.88 10.19 13.13
N VAL A 172 19.52 10.24 11.97
CA VAL A 172 19.31 9.28 10.87
C VAL A 172 19.70 7.86 11.29
N GLY A 173 20.82 7.71 12.01
CA GLY A 173 21.27 6.42 12.53
C GLY A 173 20.29 5.80 13.52
N ILE A 174 19.84 6.59 14.50
CA ILE A 174 18.90 6.15 15.54
C ILE A 174 17.56 5.78 14.92
N ASN A 175 17.00 6.63 14.05
CA ASN A 175 15.73 6.34 13.39
C ASN A 175 15.82 5.08 12.52
N ARG A 176 16.96 4.82 11.89
CA ARG A 176 17.19 3.59 11.12
C ARG A 176 17.16 2.36 12.01
N GLU A 177 17.94 2.34 13.09
CA GLU A 177 18.01 1.19 13.99
C GLU A 177 16.68 0.96 14.72
N ALA A 178 16.06 2.02 15.23
CA ALA A 178 14.76 1.96 15.89
C ALA A 178 13.68 1.42 14.95
N HIS A 179 13.63 1.90 13.71
CA HIS A 179 12.65 1.42 12.73
C HIS A 179 12.92 -0.04 12.31
N GLN A 180 14.18 -0.45 12.13
CA GLN A 180 14.51 -1.85 11.84
C GLN A 180 14.10 -2.78 12.98
N ALA A 181 14.38 -2.38 14.23
CA ALA A 181 13.94 -3.12 15.41
C ALA A 181 12.41 -3.21 15.44
N ALA A 182 11.70 -2.09 15.27
CA ALA A 182 10.24 -2.06 15.24
C ALA A 182 9.66 -3.00 14.14
N VAL A 183 10.20 -2.96 12.91
CA VAL A 183 9.74 -3.85 11.83
C VAL A 183 10.02 -5.31 12.13
N LYS A 184 11.16 -5.65 12.74
CA LYS A 184 11.45 -7.04 13.18
C LYS A 184 10.43 -7.50 14.21
N VAL A 185 10.13 -6.67 15.20
CA VAL A 185 9.13 -6.96 16.23
C VAL A 185 7.74 -7.14 15.60
N LEU A 186 7.31 -6.23 14.72
CA LEU A 186 6.03 -6.30 14.01
C LEU A 186 5.89 -7.54 13.12
N ARG A 187 6.99 -8.08 12.60
CA ARG A 187 7.01 -9.29 11.79
C ARG A 187 7.19 -10.58 12.60
N GLY A 188 7.29 -10.49 13.93
CA GLY A 188 7.58 -11.64 14.80
C GLY A 188 8.97 -12.24 14.56
N GLN A 189 9.95 -11.40 14.17
CA GLN A 189 11.32 -11.82 13.83
C GLN A 189 12.35 -11.48 14.94
N SER A 190 11.88 -11.03 16.11
CA SER A 190 12.75 -10.67 17.24
C SER A 190 12.67 -11.72 18.34
N GLU A 191 13.77 -12.43 18.60
CA GLU A 191 13.89 -13.34 19.74
C GLU A 191 13.94 -12.58 21.09
N ALA A 192 14.36 -11.30 21.09
CA ALA A 192 14.53 -10.48 22.29
C ALA A 192 13.21 -9.97 22.92
N VAL A 193 12.09 -10.00 22.18
CA VAL A 193 10.78 -9.51 22.66
C VAL A 193 9.86 -10.68 23.07
N GLU A 194 10.30 -11.94 22.92
CA GLU A 194 9.58 -13.10 23.47
C GLU A 194 9.68 -13.19 25.01
N ALA A 195 10.51 -12.36 25.64
CA ALA A 195 10.75 -12.32 27.08
C ALA A 195 9.95 -11.22 27.80
N GLY A 196 8.64 -11.13 27.58
CA GLY A 196 7.70 -10.60 28.57
C GLY A 196 7.47 -9.09 28.65
N ASP A 197 8.24 -8.25 27.97
CA ASP A 197 7.98 -6.81 27.89
C ASP A 197 7.37 -6.45 26.52
N ASP A 198 6.04 -6.37 26.46
CA ASP A 198 5.24 -5.99 25.28
C ASP A 198 5.40 -4.49 24.89
N ALA A 199 6.58 -3.92 25.17
CA ALA A 199 6.88 -2.52 25.01
C ALA A 199 7.91 -2.28 23.89
N VAL A 200 7.64 -1.26 23.07
CA VAL A 200 8.62 -0.75 22.09
C VAL A 200 9.17 0.55 22.64
N THR A 201 10.44 0.52 23.06
CA THR A 201 11.16 1.68 23.59
C THR A 201 12.17 2.20 22.57
N LEU A 202 12.31 3.53 22.53
CA LEU A 202 13.34 4.24 21.78
C LEU A 202 14.50 4.56 22.71
N ASN A 203 15.70 4.10 22.34
CA ASN A 203 16.92 4.34 23.10
C ASN A 203 17.60 5.66 22.66
N LEU A 204 17.62 6.65 23.56
CA LEU A 204 18.32 7.94 23.38
C LEU A 204 19.65 8.01 24.14
N VAL A 205 20.04 6.97 24.88
CA VAL A 205 21.30 6.92 25.62
C VAL A 205 22.52 7.24 24.74
N PRO A 206 22.63 6.76 23.48
CA PRO A 206 23.73 7.15 22.59
C PRO A 206 23.78 8.65 22.29
N VAL A 207 22.61 9.32 22.19
CA VAL A 207 22.54 10.78 21.98
C VAL A 207 23.05 11.51 23.21
N ILE A 208 22.57 11.11 24.38
CA ILE A 208 22.98 11.71 25.65
C ILE A 208 24.49 11.55 25.84
N ASN A 209 25.04 10.37 25.53
CA ASN A 209 26.47 10.11 25.60
C ASN A 209 27.29 11.01 24.66
N GLN A 210 26.82 11.23 23.43
CA GLN A 210 27.48 12.14 22.50
C GLN A 210 27.47 13.59 23.01
N VAL A 211 26.36 14.04 23.59
CA VAL A 211 26.28 15.38 24.18
C VAL A 211 27.18 15.50 25.41
N LEU A 212 27.25 14.47 26.26
CA LEU A 212 28.19 14.42 27.38
C LEU A 212 29.64 14.55 26.90
N ALA A 213 29.99 13.95 25.76
CA ALA A 213 31.30 14.11 25.15
C ALA A 213 31.60 15.56 24.74
N GLU A 214 30.62 16.23 24.13
CA GLU A 214 30.73 17.64 23.73
C GLU A 214 30.84 18.56 24.95
N ILE A 215 30.01 18.36 25.97
CA ILE A 215 30.04 19.14 27.22
C ILE A 215 31.38 18.96 27.94
N THR A 216 31.88 17.73 28.06
CA THR A 216 33.15 17.43 28.71
C THR A 216 34.33 18.02 27.93
N SER A 217 34.24 18.06 26.60
CA SER A 217 35.25 18.70 25.74
C SER A 217 35.22 20.23 25.87
N ALA A 218 34.02 20.83 25.96
CA ALA A 218 33.84 22.26 26.10
C ALA A 218 34.21 22.78 27.50
N SER A 219 33.90 22.01 28.55
CA SER A 219 34.19 22.36 29.93
C SER A 219 34.52 21.12 30.78
N PRO A 220 35.80 20.69 30.79
CA PRO A 220 36.26 19.56 31.61
C PRO A 220 36.10 19.78 33.11
N GLU A 221 36.00 21.03 33.56
CA GLU A 221 35.92 21.40 34.97
C GLU A 221 34.51 21.23 35.57
N LEU A 222 33.46 21.11 34.75
CA LEU A 222 32.07 20.98 35.22
C LEU A 222 31.84 19.81 36.16
N PHE A 223 32.53 18.70 35.91
CA PHE A 223 32.40 17.48 36.69
C PHE A 223 33.33 17.46 37.91
N GLY A 224 34.15 18.50 38.12
CA GLY A 224 35.17 18.55 39.17
C GLY A 224 36.29 17.51 39.03
N ARG A 225 36.29 16.73 37.95
CA ARG A 225 37.24 15.65 37.65
C ARG A 225 37.26 15.38 36.15
N THR A 226 38.35 14.79 35.66
CA THR A 226 38.40 14.29 34.29
C THR A 226 37.55 13.02 34.18
N ILE A 227 36.47 13.09 33.41
CA ILE A 227 35.62 11.94 33.09
C ILE A 227 36.06 11.34 31.76
N ASN A 228 36.22 10.02 31.72
CA ASN A 228 36.41 9.29 30.47
C ASN A 228 35.04 8.87 29.94
N ILE A 229 34.61 9.48 28.84
CA ILE A 229 33.31 9.21 28.25
C ILE A 229 33.29 7.79 27.69
N PRO A 230 32.29 6.96 28.04
CA PRO A 230 32.18 5.62 27.52
C PRO A 230 31.83 5.66 26.02
N ASP A 231 32.24 4.62 25.30
CA ASP A 231 31.78 4.40 23.93
C ASP A 231 30.45 3.66 23.96
N VAL A 232 29.38 4.33 23.53
CA VAL A 232 28.01 3.83 23.51
C VAL A 232 27.55 3.78 22.06
N GLN A 233 27.25 2.57 21.58
CA GLN A 233 26.83 2.33 20.20
C GLN A 233 25.31 2.43 20.05
N ILE A 234 24.83 2.72 18.84
CA ILE A 234 23.39 2.89 18.56
C ILE A 234 22.62 1.56 18.69
N ASP A 235 23.26 0.44 18.35
CA ASP A 235 22.70 -0.91 18.40
C ASP A 235 22.94 -1.63 19.74
N GLU A 236 23.53 -0.92 20.72
CA GLU A 236 23.77 -1.47 22.05
C GLU A 236 22.48 -1.58 22.87
N VAL A 237 22.39 -2.64 23.68
CA VAL A 237 21.26 -2.85 24.60
C VAL A 237 21.21 -1.70 25.62
N PRO A 238 20.04 -1.08 25.87
CA PRO A 238 19.93 0.10 26.73
C PRO A 238 20.53 -0.08 28.13
N SER A 239 20.28 -1.20 28.80
CA SER A 239 20.81 -1.46 30.15
C SER A 239 22.33 -1.42 30.20
N SER A 240 23.01 -2.05 29.23
CA SER A 240 24.48 -2.01 29.11
C SER A 240 25.01 -0.59 28.91
N ALA A 241 24.29 0.22 28.11
CA ALA A 241 24.66 1.61 27.87
C ALA A 241 24.48 2.49 29.13
N ILE A 242 23.39 2.28 29.88
CA ILE A 242 23.12 2.96 31.16
C ILE A 242 24.20 2.60 32.19
N ASP A 243 24.53 1.30 32.31
CA ASP A 243 25.57 0.81 33.23
C ASP A 243 26.92 1.48 32.96
N LYS A 244 27.32 1.62 31.69
CA LYS A 244 28.56 2.32 31.31
C LYS A 244 28.58 3.78 31.75
N ILE A 245 27.44 4.47 31.68
CA ILE A 245 27.34 5.87 32.12
C ILE A 245 27.38 5.92 33.65
N ASN A 246 26.65 5.06 34.35
CA ASN A 246 26.71 4.94 35.80
C ASN A 246 28.14 4.70 36.30
N ASP A 247 28.88 3.80 35.66
CA ASP A 247 30.28 3.51 35.99
C ASP A 247 31.22 4.72 35.72
N ALA A 248 31.00 5.44 34.63
CA ALA A 248 31.85 6.56 34.24
C ALA A 248 31.64 7.80 35.13
N PHE A 249 30.39 8.10 35.46
CA PHE A 249 29.98 9.30 36.19
C PHE A 249 29.76 9.07 37.69
N GLY A 250 29.62 7.81 38.13
CA GLY A 250 29.36 7.45 39.52
C GLY A 250 27.93 7.80 39.96
N THR A 251 26.98 7.69 39.04
CA THR A 251 25.56 8.05 39.22
C THR A 251 24.69 6.80 39.43
N ASP A 252 23.49 6.98 39.97
CA ASP A 252 22.47 5.94 40.09
C ASP A 252 21.28 6.31 39.18
N LEU A 253 21.48 6.15 37.87
CA LEU A 253 20.47 6.49 36.88
C LEU A 253 19.35 5.44 36.86
N PRO A 254 18.08 5.86 36.67
CA PRO A 254 16.95 4.95 36.51
C PRO A 254 17.13 3.96 35.34
N ASP A 255 16.49 2.79 35.43
CA ASP A 255 16.53 1.76 34.37
C ASP A 255 15.93 2.26 33.03
N ASP A 256 15.02 3.23 33.08
CA ASP A 256 14.38 3.88 31.92
C ASP A 256 15.11 5.15 31.45
N PHE A 257 16.32 5.42 31.97
CA PHE A 257 17.13 6.58 31.58
C PHE A 257 17.34 6.66 30.07
N GLY A 258 17.03 7.82 29.50
CA GLY A 258 17.13 8.03 28.05
C GLY A 258 16.23 7.10 27.23
N GLN A 259 15.23 6.43 27.81
CA GLN A 259 14.28 5.60 27.08
C GLN A 259 12.94 6.32 26.90
N ILE A 260 12.40 6.29 25.68
CA ILE A 260 11.04 6.77 25.40
C ILE A 260 10.18 5.57 25.01
N THR A 261 9.20 5.24 25.84
CA THR A 261 8.21 4.21 25.53
C THR A 261 7.24 4.73 24.47
N ILE A 262 7.30 4.16 23.27
CA ILE A 262 6.41 4.51 22.15
C ILE A 262 5.13 3.68 22.21
N TYR A 263 5.24 2.43 22.62
CA TYR A 263 4.12 1.51 22.73
C TYR A 263 4.26 0.65 23.99
N ASP A 264 3.17 0.55 24.74
CA ASP A 264 2.99 -0.30 25.93
C ASP A 264 1.50 -0.62 26.01
N GLY A 265 1.08 -1.60 25.22
CA GLY A 265 -0.36 -1.88 25.00
C GLY A 265 -0.79 -3.31 25.25
N GLY A 266 0.15 -4.25 25.43
CA GLY A 266 -0.16 -5.68 25.58
C GLY A 266 -0.91 -6.32 24.39
N THR A 267 -1.01 -5.61 23.25
CA THR A 267 -1.67 -6.07 22.01
C THR A 267 -0.68 -6.28 20.87
N LEU A 268 0.61 -6.46 21.20
CA LEU A 268 1.66 -6.61 20.20
C LEU A 268 1.40 -7.80 19.29
N GLN A 269 0.91 -8.91 19.86
CA GLN A 269 0.56 -10.10 19.09
C GLN A 269 -0.61 -9.85 18.13
N GLU A 270 -1.59 -9.03 18.49
CA GLU A 270 -2.69 -8.64 17.59
C GLU A 270 -2.17 -7.83 16.40
N ILE A 271 -1.20 -6.94 16.64
CA ILE A 271 -0.55 -6.14 15.60
C ILE A 271 0.28 -7.05 14.68
N GLN A 272 1.05 -7.98 15.24
CA GLN A 272 1.84 -8.95 14.46
C GLN A 272 0.94 -9.82 13.57
N ASP A 273 -0.17 -10.33 14.11
CA ASP A 273 -1.16 -11.09 13.34
C ASP A 273 -1.78 -10.26 12.21
N ALA A 274 -2.09 -8.99 12.49
CA ALA A 274 -2.60 -8.07 11.48
C ALA A 274 -1.58 -7.80 10.36
N VAL A 275 -0.29 -7.60 10.71
CA VAL A 275 0.81 -7.42 9.73
C VAL A 275 1.00 -8.70 8.89
N ALA A 276 0.98 -9.88 9.52
CA ALA A 276 1.09 -11.15 8.80
C ALA A 276 -0.10 -11.39 7.85
N LEU A 277 -1.32 -11.03 8.28
CA LEU A 277 -2.51 -11.06 7.43
C LEU A 277 -2.39 -10.09 6.26
N PHE A 278 -1.93 -8.86 6.53
CA PHE A 278 -1.70 -7.85 5.53
C PHE A 278 -0.72 -8.34 4.45
N ASP A 279 0.46 -8.83 4.83
CA ASP A 279 1.47 -9.35 3.90
C ASP A 279 0.89 -10.49 3.03
N ARG A 280 0.08 -11.36 3.63
CA ARG A 280 -0.63 -12.43 2.90
C ARG A 280 -1.63 -11.88 1.90
N ILE A 281 -2.46 -10.90 2.28
CA ILE A 281 -3.45 -10.27 1.39
C ILE A 281 -2.75 -9.60 0.21
N VAL A 282 -1.65 -8.89 0.45
CA VAL A 282 -0.88 -8.25 -0.62
C VAL A 282 -0.37 -9.29 -1.61
N TRP A 283 0.28 -10.36 -1.15
CA TRP A 283 0.77 -11.42 -2.04
C TRP A 283 -0.36 -12.14 -2.80
N VAL A 284 -1.47 -12.46 -2.11
CA VAL A 284 -2.64 -13.07 -2.75
C VAL A 284 -3.21 -12.14 -3.83
N SER A 285 -3.31 -10.84 -3.57
CA SER A 285 -3.81 -9.88 -4.54
C SER A 285 -2.94 -9.83 -5.80
N VAL A 286 -1.61 -9.88 -5.67
CA VAL A 286 -0.68 -9.93 -6.81
C VAL A 286 -0.88 -11.21 -7.62
N VAL A 287 -0.97 -12.37 -6.94
CA VAL A 287 -1.18 -13.66 -7.62
C VAL A 287 -2.52 -13.68 -8.34
N VAL A 288 -3.59 -13.24 -7.69
CA VAL A 288 -4.94 -13.15 -8.28
C VAL A 288 -4.94 -12.22 -9.49
N PHE A 289 -4.27 -11.07 -9.41
CA PHE A 289 -4.14 -10.14 -10.54
C PHE A 289 -3.47 -10.81 -11.75
N VAL A 290 -2.37 -11.53 -11.54
CA VAL A 290 -1.65 -12.24 -12.62
C VAL A 290 -2.51 -13.34 -13.22
N LEU A 291 -3.08 -14.22 -12.38
CA LEU A 291 -3.94 -15.32 -12.84
C LEU A 291 -5.17 -14.83 -13.59
N SER A 292 -5.79 -13.77 -13.09
CA SER A 292 -6.99 -13.19 -13.68
C SER A 292 -6.70 -12.53 -15.03
N THR A 293 -5.56 -11.86 -15.15
CA THR A 293 -5.09 -11.33 -16.44
C THR A 293 -4.84 -12.45 -17.46
N ILE A 294 -4.17 -13.54 -17.08
CA ILE A 294 -3.96 -14.71 -17.94
C ILE A 294 -5.29 -15.34 -18.36
N GLY A 295 -6.22 -15.49 -17.41
CA GLY A 295 -7.57 -16.02 -17.66
C GLY A 295 -8.37 -15.16 -18.64
N ALA A 296 -8.30 -13.83 -18.50
CA ALA A 296 -8.92 -12.89 -19.42
C ALA A 296 -8.36 -13.01 -20.85
N PHE A 297 -7.02 -13.12 -21.00
CA PHE A 297 -6.40 -13.34 -22.31
C PHE A 297 -6.80 -14.70 -22.90
N ALA A 298 -6.77 -15.78 -22.12
CA ALA A 298 -7.16 -17.11 -22.60
C ALA A 298 -8.65 -17.17 -23.03
N ALA A 299 -9.53 -16.44 -22.35
CA ALA A 299 -10.94 -16.32 -22.74
C ALA A 299 -11.16 -15.45 -23.99
N SER A 300 -10.23 -14.53 -24.28
CA SER A 300 -10.29 -13.59 -25.41
C SER A 300 -9.74 -14.16 -26.72
N VAL A 301 -8.82 -15.13 -26.68
CA VAL A 301 -8.20 -15.71 -27.88
C VAL A 301 -9.13 -16.72 -28.57
N ASP A 302 -10.16 -16.22 -29.25
CA ASP A 302 -10.84 -16.96 -30.32
C ASP A 302 -9.98 -16.86 -31.59
N ARG A 303 -8.97 -17.74 -31.64
CA ARG A 303 -7.88 -17.85 -32.63
C ARG A 303 -8.32 -18.22 -34.07
N ARG A 304 -9.57 -18.02 -34.48
CA ARG A 304 -10.11 -18.71 -35.68
C ARG A 304 -10.73 -17.86 -36.80
N ARG A 305 -10.82 -16.52 -36.69
CA ARG A 305 -11.47 -15.72 -37.76
C ARG A 305 -10.57 -14.85 -38.61
N THR A 306 -9.31 -14.64 -38.24
CA THR A 306 -8.37 -13.86 -39.07
C THR A 306 -7.62 -14.69 -40.11
N PHE A 307 -7.62 -16.02 -39.99
CA PHE A 307 -6.88 -16.89 -40.93
C PHE A 307 -7.65 -17.25 -42.22
N PHE A 308 -8.97 -17.04 -42.28
CA PHE A 308 -9.78 -17.38 -43.46
C PHE A 308 -10.13 -16.20 -44.38
N GLN A 309 -9.63 -14.99 -44.09
CA GLN A 309 -9.78 -13.82 -44.99
C GLN A 309 -8.53 -13.55 -45.84
N LEU A 310 -7.49 -14.39 -45.71
CA LEU A 310 -6.22 -14.27 -46.44
C LEU A 310 -5.84 -15.56 -47.19
N ALA A 311 -6.78 -16.50 -47.38
CA ALA A 311 -6.58 -17.70 -48.20
C ALA A 311 -7.60 -17.73 -49.35
#